data_AF-A0A6J1WZD3-F1
#
_entry.id   AF-A0A6J1WZD3-F1
#
_cell.length_a   1.000
_cell.length_b   1.000
_cell.length_c   1.000
_cell.angle_alpha   90.00
_cell.angle_beta   90.00
_cell.angle_gamma   90.00
#
_symmetry.space_group_name_H-M   'P 1'
#
loop_
_entity.id
_entity.type
_entity.pdbx_description
1 polymer ?
#
loop_
_entity_poly.entity_id
_entity_poly.type
_entity_poly.pdbx_seq_one_letter_code
_entity_poly.pdbx_strand_id
1 'polypeptide(L)'
;MCHRAKVQPQRTFRFNECVCTPYNADFDGDEMNMHLPQTEEARAEALILMGNKSNLVTPRNGELLIAATQDFITGGYLLTQRDTFLTQVEAQQLAACLLAGPDSTMNIDMPPPAILKPAMLWTGKQIFRYLFCTLVYAYRHACLPFG
;
A
#
# COMPACT_ATOMS: atom_id res chain seq x y z
N MET A 1 8.30 11.50 -12.12
CA MET A 1 7.03 10.90 -11.66
C MET A 1 6.10 11.99 -11.13
N CYS A 2 4.79 11.74 -11.12
CA CYS A 2 3.73 12.67 -10.72
C CYS A 2 2.95 12.11 -9.53
N HIS A 3 2.69 12.97 -8.53
CA HIS A 3 2.00 12.63 -7.29
C HIS A 3 0.76 13.51 -7.10
N ARG A 4 -0.24 12.98 -6.39
CA ARG A 4 -1.39 13.79 -5.94
C ARG A 4 -1.02 14.50 -4.65
N ALA A 5 -1.05 15.83 -4.66
CA ALA A 5 -0.75 16.63 -3.49
C ALA A 5 -1.80 16.44 -2.37
N LYS A 6 -1.33 16.33 -1.12
CA LYS A 6 -2.15 16.38 0.09
C LYS A 6 -1.51 17.39 1.05
N VAL A 7 -2.25 18.46 1.36
CA VAL A 7 -1.76 19.52 2.24
C VAL A 7 -1.67 19.02 3.67
N GLN A 8 -0.59 19.40 4.34
CA GLN A 8 -0.28 18.99 5.70
C GLN A 8 0.39 20.14 6.47
N PRO A 9 0.31 20.16 7.82
CA PRO A 9 0.82 21.29 8.60
C PRO A 9 2.35 21.36 8.72
N GLN A 10 3.07 20.25 8.53
CA GLN A 10 4.53 20.19 8.64
C GLN A 10 5.24 20.81 7.43
N ARG A 11 6.52 21.18 7.61
CA ARG A 11 7.36 21.85 6.60
C ARG A 11 8.21 20.90 5.75
N THR A 12 7.86 19.62 5.70
CA THR A 12 8.60 18.59 4.94
C THR A 12 7.71 17.93 3.91
N PHE A 13 8.30 17.55 2.77
CA PHE A 13 7.63 16.67 1.83
C PHE A 13 7.52 15.26 2.40
N ARG A 14 6.38 14.63 2.17
CA ARG A 14 6.09 13.27 2.63
C ARG A 14 5.41 12.49 1.53
N PHE A 15 5.91 11.29 1.31
CA PHE A 15 5.43 10.33 0.34
C PHE A 15 5.75 8.93 0.89
N ASN A 16 5.14 7.91 0.28
CA ASN A 16 5.28 6.54 0.73
C ASN A 16 6.71 6.01 0.44
N GLU A 17 7.28 5.29 1.41
CA GLU A 17 8.65 4.76 1.41
C GLU A 17 8.88 3.78 0.25
N CYS A 18 7.84 3.09 -0.23
CA CYS A 18 7.92 2.21 -1.40
C CYS A 18 8.33 2.94 -2.69
N VAL A 19 8.22 4.28 -2.73
CA VAL A 19 8.57 5.11 -3.90
C VAL A 19 9.97 5.72 -3.76
N CYS A 20 10.70 5.46 -2.66
CA CYS A 20 12.05 6.00 -2.47
C CYS A 20 13.06 5.45 -3.48
N THR A 21 12.96 4.15 -3.84
CA THR A 21 13.92 3.50 -4.75
C THR A 21 14.02 4.18 -6.12
N PRO A 22 12.92 4.50 -6.84
CA PRO A 22 13.02 5.27 -8.09
C PRO A 22 13.67 6.66 -7.96
N TYR A 23 13.62 7.28 -6.77
CA TYR A 23 14.25 8.57 -6.49
C TYR A 23 15.68 8.44 -5.95
N ASN A 24 16.09 7.23 -5.55
CA ASN A 24 17.33 6.98 -4.84
C ASN A 24 17.50 7.91 -3.61
N ALA A 25 16.43 8.01 -2.80
CA ALA A 25 16.37 8.84 -1.60
C ALA A 25 16.26 7.99 -0.32
N ASP A 26 16.79 8.45 0.82
CA ASP A 26 16.87 7.68 2.07
C ASP A 26 16.54 8.43 3.38
N PHE A 27 15.89 9.60 3.29
CA PHE A 27 15.36 10.39 4.42
C PHE A 27 16.39 10.81 5.49
N ASP A 28 17.67 10.91 5.14
CA ASP A 28 18.74 11.35 6.04
C ASP A 28 19.01 12.87 6.03
N GLY A 29 18.28 13.61 5.18
CA GLY A 29 18.48 15.04 4.93
C GLY A 29 18.22 15.47 3.49
N ASP A 30 17.87 14.53 2.60
CA ASP A 30 17.56 14.80 1.20
C ASP A 30 16.53 15.92 0.97
N GLU A 31 16.84 16.77 -0.01
CA GLU A 31 15.93 17.78 -0.54
C GLU A 31 15.40 17.34 -1.91
N MET A 32 14.13 17.67 -2.20
CA MET A 32 13.51 17.38 -3.49
C MET A 32 12.78 18.59 -4.05
N ASN A 33 12.75 18.69 -5.38
CA ASN A 33 12.05 19.75 -6.08
C ASN A 33 10.59 19.37 -6.36
N MET A 34 9.72 20.38 -6.34
CA MET A 34 8.32 20.25 -6.74
C MET A 34 8.02 21.22 -7.88
N HIS A 35 7.36 20.72 -8.92
CA HIS A 35 6.88 21.51 -10.04
C HIS A 35 5.37 21.37 -10.16
N LEU A 36 4.66 22.50 -10.30
CA LEU A 36 3.21 22.54 -10.45
C LEU A 36 2.83 22.83 -11.92
N PRO A 37 2.26 21.86 -12.66
CA PRO A 37 1.74 22.09 -13.99
C PRO A 37 0.68 23.20 -13.98
N GLN A 38 0.81 24.18 -14.88
CA GLN A 38 -0.07 25.35 -14.95
C GLN A 38 -1.22 25.21 -15.96
N THR A 39 -1.15 24.24 -16.87
CA THR A 39 -2.20 23.97 -17.88
C THR A 39 -2.86 22.62 -17.67
N GLU A 40 -4.11 22.50 -18.09
CA GLU A 40 -4.88 21.25 -18.00
C GLU A 40 -4.27 20.13 -18.85
N GLU A 41 -3.74 20.47 -20.03
CA GLU A 41 -3.02 19.55 -20.91
C GLU A 41 -1.77 18.97 -20.21
N ALA A 42 -0.92 19.83 -19.64
CA ALA A 42 0.26 19.41 -18.91
C ALA A 42 -0.09 18.61 -17.65
N ARG A 43 -1.21 18.94 -16.98
CA ARG A 43 -1.71 18.18 -15.83
C ARG A 43 -2.14 16.77 -16.25
N ALA A 44 -2.85 16.64 -17.37
CA ALA A 44 -3.29 15.35 -17.89
C ALA A 44 -2.11 14.46 -18.31
N GLU A 45 -1.15 15.01 -19.05
CA GLU A 45 0.07 14.29 -19.44
C GLU A 45 0.86 13.82 -18.21
N ALA A 46 1.07 14.70 -17.23
CA ALA A 46 1.78 14.36 -16.01
C ALA A 46 1.08 13.24 -15.23
N LEU A 47 -0.25 13.31 -15.09
CA LEU A 47 -1.01 12.34 -14.32
C LEU A 47 -1.07 10.96 -15.01
N ILE A 48 -1.24 10.93 -16.34
CA ILE A 48 -1.40 9.69 -17.10
C ILE A 48 -0.04 9.04 -17.38
N LEU A 49 0.91 9.80 -17.93
CA LEU A 49 2.20 9.27 -18.38
C LEU A 49 3.22 9.20 -17.25
N MET A 50 3.29 10.24 -16.41
CA MET A 50 4.27 10.32 -15.34
C MET A 50 3.76 9.83 -13.98
N GLY A 51 2.50 9.41 -13.87
CA GLY A 51 1.92 8.92 -12.62
C GLY A 51 2.64 7.67 -12.07
N ASN A 52 2.75 7.55 -10.75
CA ASN A 52 3.44 6.42 -10.11
C ASN A 52 2.85 5.06 -10.53
N LYS A 53 1.53 4.98 -10.69
CA LYS A 53 0.83 3.74 -11.11
C LYS A 53 1.24 3.29 -12.52
N SER A 54 1.56 4.24 -13.41
CA SER A 54 2.01 3.96 -14.77
C SER A 54 3.51 3.62 -14.84
N ASN A 55 4.27 3.92 -13.78
CA ASN A 55 5.73 3.81 -13.72
C ASN A 55 6.20 2.88 -12.57
N LEU A 56 5.46 1.81 -12.29
CA LEU A 56 5.84 0.83 -11.26
C LEU A 56 7.08 0.03 -11.66
N VAL A 57 7.28 -0.19 -12.96
CA VAL A 57 8.38 -0.97 -13.54
C VAL A 57 9.36 -0.06 -14.26
N THR A 58 10.64 -0.43 -14.25
CA THR A 58 11.66 0.29 -15.02
C THR A 58 11.60 -0.08 -16.50
N PRO A 59 11.72 0.89 -17.43
CA PRO A 59 11.75 0.62 -18.87
C PRO A 59 13.04 -0.10 -19.30
N ARG A 60 14.09 -0.12 -18.46
CA ARG A 60 15.40 -0.69 -18.81
C ARG A 60 15.35 -2.21 -18.96
N ASN A 61 14.73 -2.90 -18.01
CA ASN A 61 14.71 -4.36 -17.94
C ASN A 61 13.35 -4.92 -17.48
N GLY A 62 12.35 -4.06 -17.25
CA GLY A 62 11.01 -4.47 -16.81
C GLY A 62 10.91 -4.90 -15.34
N GLU A 63 11.97 -4.70 -14.55
CA GLU A 63 11.93 -5.00 -13.11
C GLU A 63 11.05 -4.00 -12.35
N LEU A 64 10.48 -4.46 -11.24
CA LEU A 64 9.64 -3.63 -10.38
C LEU A 64 10.52 -2.69 -9.54
N LEU A 65 10.29 -1.37 -9.68
CA LEU A 65 10.99 -0.35 -8.89
C LEU A 65 10.22 0.03 -7.62
N ILE A 66 8.90 0.15 -7.72
CA ILE A 66 8.05 0.53 -6.59
C ILE A 66 7.55 -0.75 -5.92
N ALA A 67 8.15 -1.11 -4.80
CA ALA A 67 7.88 -2.33 -4.07
C ALA A 67 8.00 -2.12 -2.55
N ALA A 68 7.57 -3.12 -1.76
CA ALA A 68 7.77 -3.12 -0.32
C ALA A 68 9.28 -3.02 0.00
N THR A 69 9.63 -2.19 0.99
CA THR A 69 11.01 -1.93 1.40
C THR A 69 11.18 -2.16 2.91
N GLN A 70 12.41 -2.47 3.33
CA GLN A 70 12.86 -2.54 4.73
C GLN A 70 11.83 -3.19 5.68
N ASP A 71 11.19 -2.40 6.53
CA ASP A 71 10.26 -2.86 7.56
C ASP A 71 9.00 -3.52 7.02
N PHE A 72 8.54 -3.16 5.81
CA PHE A 72 7.43 -3.85 5.18
C PHE A 72 7.78 -5.30 4.82
N ILE A 73 9.04 -5.54 4.41
CA ILE A 73 9.54 -6.89 4.13
C ILE A 73 9.72 -7.65 5.44
N THR A 74 10.36 -7.03 6.44
CA THR A 74 10.61 -7.65 7.75
C THR A 74 9.29 -8.01 8.45
N GLY A 75 8.33 -7.07 8.50
CA GLY A 75 7.01 -7.29 9.08
C GLY A 75 6.22 -8.36 8.34
N GLY A 76 6.23 -8.33 7.00
CA GLY A 76 5.62 -9.36 6.17
C GLY A 76 6.23 -10.75 6.41
N TYR A 77 7.55 -10.83 6.55
CA TYR A 77 8.26 -12.06 6.85
C TYR A 77 7.87 -12.61 8.24
N LEU A 78 7.96 -11.79 9.28
CA LEU A 78 7.60 -12.19 10.65
C LEU A 78 6.12 -12.62 10.75
N LEU A 79 5.22 -11.90 10.09
CA LEU A 79 3.81 -12.23 10.06
C LEU A 79 3.56 -13.58 9.36
N THR A 80 4.28 -13.87 8.28
CA THR A 80 4.03 -15.07 7.46
C THR A 80 4.82 -16.30 7.89
N GLN A 81 5.58 -16.24 8.99
CA GLN A 81 6.24 -17.43 9.55
C GLN A 81 5.23 -18.52 9.94
N ARG A 82 5.70 -19.77 10.05
CA ARG A 82 4.82 -20.93 10.35
C ARG A 82 4.31 -20.91 11.80
N ASP A 83 5.11 -20.38 12.70
CA ASP A 83 4.83 -20.41 14.14
C ASP A 83 4.04 -19.17 14.61
N THR A 84 3.71 -18.27 13.68
CA THR A 84 2.93 -17.07 13.95
C THR A 84 1.44 -17.38 13.91
N PHE A 85 0.85 -17.52 15.10
CA PHE A 85 -0.58 -17.68 15.31
C PHE A 85 -1.15 -16.44 15.99
N LEU A 86 -2.30 -15.99 15.50
CA LEU A 86 -2.99 -14.80 15.97
C LEU A 86 -4.33 -15.20 16.59
N THR A 87 -4.64 -14.56 17.70
CA THR A 87 -5.98 -14.63 18.30
C THR A 87 -6.99 -13.86 17.44
N GLN A 88 -8.28 -14.10 17.68
CA GLN A 88 -9.34 -13.40 16.96
C GLN A 88 -9.20 -11.87 17.08
N VAL A 89 -8.88 -11.37 18.28
CA VAL A 89 -8.75 -9.93 18.55
C VAL A 89 -7.58 -9.34 17.79
N GLU A 90 -6.41 -9.99 17.81
CA GLU A 90 -5.23 -9.52 17.06
C GLU A 90 -5.47 -9.55 15.55
N ALA A 91 -6.11 -10.59 15.04
CA ALA A 91 -6.45 -10.71 13.63
C ALA A 91 -7.43 -9.61 13.18
N GLN A 92 -8.46 -9.33 14.00
CA GLN A 92 -9.41 -8.24 13.74
C GLN A 92 -8.75 -6.86 13.84
N GLN A 93 -7.87 -6.65 14.80
CA GLN A 93 -7.13 -5.40 14.94
C GLN A 93 -6.24 -5.13 13.72
N LEU A 94 -5.51 -6.15 13.24
CA LEU A 94 -4.71 -6.05 12.02
C LEU A 94 -5.58 -5.77 10.79
N ALA A 95 -6.74 -6.40 10.67
CA ALA A 95 -7.67 -6.13 9.59
C ALA A 95 -8.24 -4.69 9.65
N ALA A 96 -8.54 -4.18 10.85
CA ALA A 96 -9.04 -2.83 11.05
C ALA A 96 -8.02 -1.76 10.66
N CYS A 97 -6.71 -2.02 10.79
CA CYS A 97 -5.67 -1.09 10.34
C CYS A 97 -5.72 -0.81 8.82
N LEU A 98 -6.39 -1.65 8.03
CA LEU A 98 -6.57 -1.45 6.59
C LEU A 98 -7.73 -0.53 6.24
N LEU A 99 -8.70 -0.39 7.16
CA LEU A 99 -9.89 0.41 6.96
C LEU A 99 -9.56 1.90 7.19
N ALA A 100 -8.89 2.51 6.22
CA ALA A 100 -8.49 3.90 6.28
C ALA A 100 -8.89 4.67 5.01
N GLY A 101 -9.23 5.95 5.19
CA GLY A 101 -9.56 6.85 4.07
C GLY A 101 -10.77 6.35 3.27
N PRO A 102 -10.65 6.17 1.93
CA PRO A 102 -11.76 5.75 1.08
C PRO A 102 -12.28 4.35 1.42
N ASP A 103 -11.45 3.51 2.05
CA ASP A 103 -11.78 2.12 2.38
C ASP A 103 -12.47 2.00 3.75
N SER A 104 -12.72 3.10 4.45
CA SER A 104 -13.31 3.12 5.80
C SER A 104 -14.72 2.50 5.90
N THR A 105 -15.48 2.50 4.81
CA THR A 105 -16.83 1.91 4.75
C THR A 105 -16.83 0.47 4.24
N MET A 106 -15.67 -0.11 3.98
CA MET A 106 -15.56 -1.46 3.46
C MET A 106 -15.92 -2.48 4.55
N ASN A 107 -16.82 -3.41 4.22
CA ASN A 107 -17.12 -4.54 5.08
C ASN A 107 -16.04 -5.62 4.91
N ILE A 108 -15.49 -6.09 6.03
CA ILE A 108 -14.44 -7.09 6.07
C ILE A 108 -14.95 -8.35 6.77
N ASP A 109 -15.08 -9.44 6.02
CA ASP A 109 -15.49 -10.75 6.54
C ASP A 109 -14.28 -11.64 6.85
N MET A 110 -13.98 -11.83 8.14
CA MET A 110 -12.82 -12.62 8.55
C MET A 110 -12.92 -14.09 8.08
N PRO A 111 -11.83 -14.68 7.57
CA PRO A 111 -11.82 -16.07 7.16
C PRO A 111 -12.00 -17.00 8.37
N PRO A 112 -12.40 -18.27 8.16
CA PRO A 112 -12.45 -19.24 9.26
C PRO A 112 -11.04 -19.47 9.86
N PRO A 113 -10.93 -19.72 11.17
CA PRO A 113 -9.65 -19.96 11.83
C PRO A 113 -8.98 -21.21 11.29
N ALA A 114 -7.63 -21.22 11.23
CA ALA A 114 -6.86 -22.40 10.84
C ALA A 114 -6.95 -23.51 11.88
N ILE A 115 -6.99 -23.14 13.17
CA ILE A 115 -7.07 -24.07 14.29
C ILE A 115 -8.33 -23.73 15.08
N LEU A 116 -9.16 -24.73 15.35
CA LEU A 116 -10.42 -24.57 16.09
C LEU A 116 -10.29 -25.01 17.56
N LYS A 117 -9.41 -25.97 17.85
CA LYS A 117 -9.14 -26.50 19.20
C LYS A 117 -7.63 -26.64 19.40
N PRO A 118 -7.09 -26.39 20.61
CA PRO A 118 -7.78 -26.02 21.85
C PRO A 118 -8.27 -24.56 21.89
N ALA A 119 -7.78 -23.71 21.00
CA ALA A 119 -8.20 -22.32 20.85
C ALA A 119 -8.39 -21.96 19.37
N MET A 120 -9.24 -20.98 19.09
CA MET A 120 -9.43 -20.44 17.74
C MET A 120 -8.25 -19.56 17.37
N LEU A 121 -7.43 -20.02 16.41
CA LEU A 121 -6.24 -19.32 15.97
C LEU A 121 -6.20 -19.17 14.45
N TRP A 122 -5.72 -18.01 14.01
CA TRP A 122 -5.47 -17.67 12.62
C TRP A 122 -3.98 -17.71 12.35
N THR A 123 -3.58 -18.25 11.20
CA THR A 123 -2.19 -18.15 10.77
C THR A 123 -1.93 -16.78 10.17
N GLY A 124 -0.74 -16.22 10.38
CA GLY A 124 -0.42 -14.95 9.73
C GLY A 124 -0.40 -15.03 8.19
N LYS A 125 -0.20 -16.21 7.60
CA LYS A 125 -0.40 -16.44 6.15
C LYS A 125 -1.84 -16.26 5.70
N GLN A 126 -2.83 -16.70 6.50
CA GLN A 126 -4.25 -16.47 6.20
C GLN A 126 -4.57 -14.98 6.21
N ILE A 127 -4.08 -14.27 7.23
CA ILE A 127 -4.28 -12.82 7.33
C ILE A 127 -3.58 -12.09 6.18
N PHE A 128 -2.36 -12.46 5.84
CA PHE A 128 -1.62 -11.90 4.69
C PHE A 128 -2.32 -12.18 3.36
N ARG A 129 -2.80 -13.40 3.13
CA ARG A 129 -3.61 -13.73 1.94
C ARG A 129 -4.86 -12.85 1.87
N TYR A 130 -5.53 -12.69 3.01
CA TYR A 130 -6.77 -11.96 3.12
C TYR A 130 -6.58 -10.46 2.90
N LEU A 131 -5.51 -9.88 3.46
CA LEU A 131 -5.01 -8.53 3.17
C LEU A 131 -4.96 -8.24 1.66
N PHE A 132 -4.33 -9.12 0.88
CA PHE A 132 -4.22 -8.95 -0.57
C PHE A 132 -5.53 -9.19 -1.32
N CYS A 133 -6.30 -10.22 -0.97
CA CYS A 133 -7.55 -10.53 -1.67
C CYS A 133 -8.60 -9.42 -1.50
N THR A 134 -8.77 -8.90 -0.29
CA THR A 134 -9.75 -7.86 0.03
C THR A 134 -9.39 -6.52 -0.64
N LEU A 135 -8.11 -6.12 -0.59
CA LEU A 135 -7.64 -4.89 -1.25
C LEU A 135 -7.70 -4.97 -2.78
N VAL A 136 -7.34 -6.10 -3.39
CA VAL A 136 -7.36 -6.26 -4.86
C VAL A 136 -8.80 -6.34 -5.39
N TYR A 137 -9.70 -7.03 -4.70
CA TYR A 137 -11.12 -7.05 -5.09
C TYR A 137 -11.79 -5.69 -4.89
N ALA A 138 -11.53 -5.00 -3.78
CA ALA A 138 -12.05 -3.65 -3.54
C ALA A 138 -11.61 -2.67 -4.63
N TYR A 139 -10.31 -2.66 -4.98
CA TYR A 139 -9.78 -1.78 -6.03
C TYR A 139 -10.38 -2.07 -7.41
N ARG A 140 -10.69 -3.34 -7.72
CA ARG A 140 -11.32 -3.71 -8.99
C ARG A 140 -12.75 -3.19 -9.12
N HIS A 141 -13.47 -3.04 -8.00
CA HIS A 141 -14.82 -2.50 -7.97
C HIS A 141 -14.86 -0.98 -7.74
N ALA A 142 -13.84 -0.38 -7.10
CA ALA A 142 -13.74 1.07 -6.87
C ALA A 142 -13.14 1.86 -8.05
N CYS A 143 -12.52 1.20 -9.04
CA CYS A 143 -12.04 1.85 -10.27
C CYS A 143 -13.10 1.96 -11.40
N LEU A 144 -14.38 1.71 -11.11
CA LEU A 144 -15.50 2.04 -11.99
C LEU A 144 -16.43 3.09 -11.32
N PRO A 145 -15.97 4.35 -11.21
CA PRO A 145 -16.89 5.45 -11.44
C PRO A 145 -16.24 6.46 -12.38
N PHE A 146 -16.12 6.07 -13.66
CA PHE A 146 -16.26 7.04 -14.74
C PHE A 146 -17.66 6.82 -15.31
N GLY A 147 -18.61 7.56 -14.74
CA GLY A 147 -19.98 7.76 -15.19
C GLY A 147 -20.37 9.18 -14.79
#